data_AF-A0A143Q3Q3-F1
#
_entry.id   AF-A0A143Q3Q3-F1
#
_cell.length_a   1.000
_cell.length_b   1.000
_cell.length_c   1.000
_cell.angle_alpha   90.00
_cell.angle_beta   90.00
_cell.angle_gamma   90.00
#
_symmetry.space_group_name_H-M   'P 1'
#
loop_
_entity.id
_entity.type
_entity.pdbx_description
1 polymer ?
#
loop_
_entity_poly.entity_id
_entity_poly.type
_entity_poly.pdbx_seq_one_letter_code
_entity_poly.pdbx_strand_id
1 'polypeptide(L)' 'MKISFFLLLALVICSIGWSEAQFTDVKCTASKQCWSVCEEKFGRANGKCMNGKCRCYS' A
#
# COMPACT_ATOMS: atom_id res chain seq x y z
N MET A 1 35.33 5.72 8.58
CA MET A 1 34.29 6.75 8.39
C MET A 1 33.41 6.59 7.14
N LYS A 2 33.70 5.66 6.21
CA LYS A 2 32.85 5.41 5.01
C LYS A 2 31.81 4.30 5.22
N ILE A 3 32.17 3.23 5.94
CA ILE A 3 31.29 2.08 6.24
C ILE A 3 30.08 2.49 7.10
N SER A 4 30.25 3.43 8.04
CA SER A 4 29.16 3.94 8.89
C SER A 4 28.06 4.64 8.08
N PHE A 5 28.42 5.34 7.00
CA PHE A 5 27.45 6.07 6.18
C PHE A 5 26.51 5.14 5.42
N PHE A 6 27.03 4.05 4.84
CA PHE A 6 26.20 3.06 4.14
C PHE A 6 25.23 2.33 5.09
N LEU A 7 25.68 2.06 6.32
CA LEU A 7 24.87 1.41 7.35
C LEU A 7 23.72 2.32 7.83
N LEU A 8 24.01 3.62 8.01
CA LEU A 8 22.99 4.63 8.30
C LEU A 8 21.99 4.79 7.15
N LEU A 9 22.46 4.79 5.90
CA LEU A 9 21.59 4.94 4.73
C LEU A 9 20.62 3.74 4.59
N ALA A 10 21.11 2.52 4.82
CA ALA A 10 20.30 1.30 4.77
C ALA A 10 19.19 1.32 5.84
N LEU A 11 19.51 1.74 7.07
CA LEU A 11 18.52 1.86 8.15
C LEU A 11 17.44 2.90 7.84
N VAL A 12 17.80 4.03 7.22
CA VAL A 12 16.83 5.06 6.81
C VAL A 12 15.89 4.53 5.73
N ILE A 13 16.38 3.82 4.72
CA ILE A 13 15.55 3.26 3.64
C ILE A 13 14.57 2.21 4.19
N CYS A 14 15.01 1.34 5.10
CA CYS A 14 14.13 0.35 5.74
C CYS A 14 13.10 0.96 6.71
N SER A 15 13.34 2.19 7.19
CA SER A 15 12.41 2.89 8.09
C SER A 15 11.27 3.58 7.35
N ILE A 16 11.42 3.83 6.05
CA ILE A 16 10.35 4.38 5.21
C ILE A 16 9.43 3.21 4.86
N GLY A 17 8.48 2.93 5.74
CA GLY A 17 7.36 2.03 5.45
C GLY A 17 6.60 2.56 4.24
N TRP A 18 6.95 2.06 3.06
CA TRP A 18 6.32 2.46 1.81
C TRP A 18 4.90 1.88 1.84
N SER A 19 3.90 2.73 2.09
CA SER A 19 2.50 2.34 1.95
C SER A 19 2.20 2.28 0.45
N GLU A 20 2.63 1.19 -0.17
CA GLU A 20 2.47 0.92 -1.60
C GLU A 20 0.98 0.68 -1.87
N ALA A 21 0.37 1.57 -2.64
CA ALA A 21 -1.00 1.41 -3.09
C ALA A 21 -1.07 0.24 -4.09
N GLN A 22 -1.65 -0.88 -3.67
CA GLN A 22 -1.91 -2.03 -4.52
C GLN A 22 -3.08 -1.73 -5.47
N PHE A 23 -2.85 -1.93 -6.76
CA PHE A 23 -3.84 -1.66 -7.80
C PHE A 23 -4.71 -2.90 -8.02
N THR A 24 -6.01 -2.70 -8.22
CA THR A 24 -6.93 -3.77 -8.61
C THR A 24 -7.77 -3.33 -9.80
N ASP A 25 -8.24 -4.30 -10.59
CA ASP A 25 -9.18 -4.07 -11.69
C ASP A 25 -10.65 -4.17 -11.26
N VAL A 26 -10.91 -4.31 -9.96
CA VAL A 26 -12.28 -4.39 -9.45
C VAL A 26 -12.94 -3.03 -9.57
N LYS A 27 -14.03 -2.98 -10.34
CA LYS A 27 -14.81 -1.74 -10.52
C LYS A 27 -15.51 -1.36 -9.23
N CYS A 28 -15.58 -0.07 -8.96
CA CYS A 28 -16.25 0.48 -7.79
C CYS A 28 -16.90 1.82 -8.10
N THR A 29 -17.92 2.15 -7.30
CA THR A 29 -18.55 3.48 -7.25
C THR A 29 -18.40 4.12 -5.87
N ALA A 30 -18.16 3.30 -4.84
CA ALA A 30 -17.94 3.76 -3.47
C ALA A 30 -16.79 3.01 -2.81
N SER A 31 -16.00 3.69 -1.99
CA SER A 31 -14.82 3.10 -1.32
C SER A 31 -15.15 1.90 -0.43
N LYS A 32 -16.35 1.85 0.18
CA LYS A 32 -16.75 0.71 1.03
C LYS A 32 -16.75 -0.63 0.29
N GLN A 33 -16.99 -0.61 -1.02
CA GLN A 33 -16.98 -1.82 -1.85
C GLN A 33 -15.58 -2.43 -1.93
N CYS A 34 -14.54 -1.60 -1.78
CA CYS A 34 -13.16 -2.03 -1.84
C CYS A 34 -12.66 -2.64 -0.53
N TRP A 35 -13.34 -2.47 0.60
CA TRP A 35 -12.87 -2.98 1.89
C TRP A 35 -12.80 -4.51 1.89
N SER A 36 -13.88 -5.17 1.51
CA SER A 36 -13.92 -6.64 1.37
C SER A 36 -12.91 -7.15 0.34
N VAL A 37 -12.80 -6.47 -0.81
CA VAL A 37 -11.84 -6.81 -1.87
C VAL A 37 -10.40 -6.74 -1.38
N CYS A 38 -10.05 -5.68 -0.64
CA CYS A 38 -8.70 -5.50 -0.13
C CYS A 38 -8.40 -6.46 1.03
N GLU A 39 -9.39 -6.80 1.84
CA GLU A 39 -9.26 -7.81 2.90
C GLU A 39 -9.03 -9.20 2.32
N GLU A 40 -9.80 -9.60 1.30
CA GLU A 40 -9.64 -10.90 0.63
C GLU A 40 -8.29 -11.04 -0.08
N LYS A 41 -7.83 -9.98 -0.77
CA LYS A 41 -6.60 -10.05 -1.57
C LYS A 41 -5.31 -9.78 -0.79
N PHE A 42 -5.37 -8.89 0.20
CA PHE A 42 -4.18 -8.36 0.88
C PHE A 42 -4.26 -8.48 2.40
N GLY A 43 -5.32 -9.08 2.95
CA GLY A 43 -5.51 -9.26 4.38
C GLY A 43 -5.81 -7.97 5.14
N ARG A 44 -6.16 -6.87 4.45
CA ARG A 44 -6.48 -5.58 5.07
C ARG A 44 -7.68 -4.92 4.41
N ALA A 45 -8.68 -4.56 5.22
CA ALA A 45 -9.88 -3.84 4.78
C ALA A 45 -9.62 -2.33 4.51
N ASN A 46 -8.46 -1.96 3.97
CA ASN A 46 -8.05 -0.58 3.72
C ASN A 46 -8.08 -0.29 2.22
N GLY A 47 -9.28 -0.05 1.70
CA GLY A 47 -9.53 0.18 0.28
C GLY A 47 -10.18 1.54 0.00
N LYS A 48 -9.80 2.16 -1.13
CA LYS A 48 -10.50 3.33 -1.69
C LYS A 48 -10.88 3.09 -3.14
N CYS A 49 -12.02 3.66 -3.53
CA CYS A 49 -12.39 3.72 -4.93
C CYS A 49 -11.73 4.93 -5.59
N MET A 50 -10.87 4.70 -6.57
CA MET A 50 -10.18 5.74 -7.33
C MET A 50 -10.33 5.48 -8.82
N ASN A 51 -10.81 6.48 -9.55
CA ASN A 51 -11.05 6.39 -11.00
C ASN A 51 -11.90 5.17 -11.39
N GLY A 52 -12.89 4.83 -10.55
CA GLY A 52 -13.79 3.69 -10.78
C GLY A 52 -13.18 2.32 -10.51
N LYS A 53 -11.99 2.24 -9.92
CA LYS A 53 -11.31 0.99 -9.55
C LYS A 53 -10.84 0.99 -8.09
N CYS A 54 -10.80 -0.19 -7.47
CA CYS A 54 -10.33 -0.32 -6.11
C CYS A 54 -8.80 -0.21 -6.00
N ARG A 55 -8.35 0.63 -5.08
CA ARG A 55 -6.97 0.78 -4.62
C ARG A 55 -6.89 0.29 -3.18
N CYS A 56 -6.01 -0.65 -2.92
CA CYS A 56 -5.79 -1.21 -1.60
C CYS A 56 -4.49 -0.65 -1.02
N TYR A 57 -4.49 -0.36 0.27
CA TYR A 57 -3.33 0.17 0.97
C TYR A 57 -2.88 -0.85 2.00
N SER A 58 -1.57 -1.06 2.08
CA SER A 58 -0.94 -1.72 3.22
C SER A 58 -1.05 -0.82 4.43
#